data_AF-A0AAP0NA07-F1
#
_entry.id   AF-A0AAP0NA07-F1
#
_cell.length_a   1.000
_cell.length_b   1.000
_cell.length_c   1.000
_cell.angle_alpha   90.00
_cell.angle_beta   90.00
_cell.angle_gamma   90.00
#
_symmetry.space_group_name_H-M   'P 1'
#
loop_
_entity.id
_entity.type
_entity.pdbx_description
1 polymer ?
#
loop_
_entity_poly.entity_id
_entity_poly.type
_entity_poly.pdbx_seq_one_letter_code
_entity_poly.pdbx_strand_id
1 'polypeptide(L)'
;MLWDYCHAIRTKNPTSYVQMKVERYHPQLPTAFQRLFISFTALRGFLAGCRPFIGLDGCFLKGCYGGQLLSAVGRDGNNQMFLVAIAVVEVETKETWNWFMRNLLQAINCHDYKTVTFIFDRQKGLVDTFEVMMPGVDHRYCLRHMYSNFKEKHKGQDLKDLMWKAASCYTVHEFETYMEAIKKVSVGTYNWLLTNRPSMWSRSHFSPRSKCDMLCNNPSESWNKYILEAREKPIITMLEMIRRQLMNRFQVRKQEMEKWEGPLCPKIQEKFDRVKEDARHCEVIYAGDGIYEIEYKGQTTFVNLGARTCMCRKWEVTGIPCSHVVAVILRASMNPEDFVDECYHKVTNSMAYAPMIYSIGDPTNWAASGCKPVGPPPYRKAPGRPKKARKKGQDETPSGNAVNRKNNIVRRKNCKNLGHNTRSCKSAPVIEEVREGSRGKVGDLR
;
A
#
# COMPACT_ATOMS: atom_id res chain seq x y z
N MET A 1 -31.45 -0.57 -4.98
CA MET A 1 -30.25 0.23 -5.33
C MET A 1 -28.92 -0.50 -5.13
N LEU A 2 -28.52 -0.95 -3.92
CA LEU A 2 -27.22 -1.64 -3.74
C LEU A 2 -27.12 -2.98 -4.50
N TRP A 3 -28.20 -3.78 -4.50
CA TRP A 3 -28.26 -5.00 -5.31
C TRP A 3 -28.17 -4.71 -6.81
N ASP A 4 -28.87 -3.68 -7.28
CA ASP A 4 -28.86 -3.25 -8.68
C ASP A 4 -27.48 -2.74 -9.09
N TYR A 5 -26.77 -2.03 -8.20
CA TYR A 5 -25.37 -1.66 -8.38
C TYR A 5 -24.46 -2.88 -8.54
N CYS A 6 -24.58 -3.87 -7.65
CA CYS A 6 -23.80 -5.11 -7.73
C CYS A 6 -24.11 -5.88 -9.01
N HIS A 7 -25.38 -5.91 -9.42
CA HIS A 7 -25.82 -6.54 -10.66
C HIS A 7 -25.24 -5.80 -11.88
N ALA A 8 -25.31 -4.47 -11.92
CA ALA A 8 -24.74 -3.66 -12.99
C ALA A 8 -23.22 -3.87 -13.15
N ILE A 9 -22.47 -4.00 -12.05
CA ILE A 9 -21.05 -4.36 -12.11
C ILE A 9 -20.89 -5.74 -12.76
N ARG A 10 -21.59 -6.77 -12.31
CA ARG A 10 -21.46 -8.13 -12.86
C ARG A 10 -21.83 -8.18 -14.34
N THR A 11 -22.88 -7.48 -14.76
CA THR A 11 -23.34 -7.49 -16.16
C THR A 11 -22.38 -6.73 -17.08
N LYS A 12 -21.85 -5.57 -16.65
CA LYS A 12 -20.97 -4.74 -17.49
C LYS A 12 -19.49 -5.12 -17.37
N ASN A 13 -19.10 -5.80 -16.30
CA ASN A 13 -17.75 -6.26 -16.04
C ASN A 13 -17.80 -7.76 -15.63
N PRO A 14 -18.06 -8.68 -16.56
CA PRO A 14 -18.38 -10.09 -16.28
C PRO A 14 -17.28 -10.85 -15.53
N THR A 15 -16.02 -10.41 -15.66
CA THR A 15 -14.88 -10.98 -14.94
C THR A 15 -14.68 -10.42 -13.53
N SER A 16 -15.50 -9.47 -13.10
CA SER A 16 -15.46 -8.93 -11.73
C SER A 16 -16.12 -9.90 -10.75
N TYR A 17 -15.54 -10.02 -9.56
CA TYR A 17 -16.10 -10.79 -8.46
C TYR A 17 -16.72 -9.85 -7.44
N VAL A 18 -18.03 -9.98 -7.20
CA VAL A 18 -18.79 -9.12 -6.28
C VAL A 18 -19.55 -10.00 -5.31
N GLN A 19 -19.40 -9.76 -4.01
CA GLN A 19 -20.13 -10.47 -2.98
C GLN A 19 -20.71 -9.48 -1.96
N MET A 20 -22.03 -9.50 -1.76
CA MET A 20 -22.70 -8.69 -0.75
C MET A 20 -23.26 -9.58 0.35
N LYS A 21 -23.04 -9.18 1.61
CA LYS A 21 -23.62 -9.81 2.80
C LYS A 21 -24.62 -8.83 3.42
N VAL A 22 -25.81 -9.33 3.71
CA VAL A 22 -26.88 -8.61 4.40
C VAL A 22 -27.19 -9.33 5.69
N GLU A 23 -27.69 -8.61 6.67
CA GLU A 23 -28.04 -9.15 7.98
C GLU A 23 -29.49 -8.79 8.32
N ARG A 24 -30.24 -9.75 8.88
CA ARG A 24 -31.57 -9.50 9.41
C ARG A 24 -31.53 -9.60 10.93
N TYR A 25 -31.57 -8.46 11.60
CA TYR A 25 -31.51 -8.39 13.06
C TYR A 25 -32.82 -8.83 13.73
N HIS A 26 -33.95 -8.71 13.05
CA HIS A 26 -35.26 -9.13 13.55
C HIS A 26 -36.14 -9.61 12.40
N PRO A 27 -36.96 -10.67 12.55
CA PRO A 27 -37.81 -11.20 11.48
C PRO A 27 -38.73 -10.16 10.83
N GLN A 28 -39.16 -9.18 11.61
CA GLN A 28 -40.08 -8.11 11.19
C GLN A 28 -39.37 -6.86 10.63
N LEU A 29 -38.03 -6.78 10.75
CA LEU A 29 -37.26 -5.66 10.22
C LEU A 29 -36.72 -5.97 8.81
N PRO A 30 -36.58 -4.95 7.95
CA PRO A 30 -35.86 -5.10 6.69
C PRO A 30 -34.44 -5.61 6.89
N THR A 31 -33.93 -6.37 5.93
CA THR A 31 -32.51 -6.75 5.88
C THR A 31 -31.64 -5.51 5.76
N ALA A 32 -30.63 -5.38 6.61
CA ALA A 32 -29.69 -4.29 6.61
C ALA A 32 -28.40 -4.66 5.88
N PHE A 33 -27.73 -3.64 5.33
CA PHE A 33 -26.41 -3.81 4.74
C PHE A 33 -25.39 -4.19 5.81
N GLN A 34 -24.59 -5.23 5.54
CA GLN A 34 -23.48 -5.63 6.43
C GLN A 34 -22.12 -5.44 5.75
N ARG A 35 -21.90 -6.12 4.60
CA ARG A 35 -20.60 -6.12 3.92
C ARG A 35 -20.75 -6.14 2.40
N LEU A 36 -19.81 -5.54 1.67
CA LEU A 36 -19.73 -5.64 0.20
C LEU A 36 -18.27 -5.75 -0.23
N PHE A 37 -17.94 -6.86 -0.86
CA PHE A 37 -16.65 -7.15 -1.49
C PHE A 37 -16.75 -6.92 -2.99
N ILE A 38 -15.74 -6.26 -3.55
CA ILE A 38 -15.58 -6.06 -4.99
C ILE A 38 -14.13 -6.30 -5.36
N SER A 39 -13.92 -7.23 -6.29
CA SER A 39 -12.71 -7.31 -7.09
C SER A 39 -13.12 -7.03 -8.54
N PHE A 40 -12.67 -5.90 -9.08
CA PHE A 40 -12.96 -5.53 -10.46
C PHE A 40 -12.20 -6.44 -11.43
N THR A 41 -12.55 -6.37 -12.71
CA THR A 41 -11.83 -6.99 -13.84
C THR A 41 -10.30 -6.79 -13.78
N ALA A 42 -9.84 -5.71 -13.14
CA ALA A 42 -8.45 -5.44 -12.77
C ALA A 42 -7.70 -6.65 -12.20
N LEU A 43 -8.36 -7.54 -11.45
CA LEU A 43 -7.74 -8.75 -10.92
C LEU A 43 -7.08 -9.63 -11.99
N ARG A 44 -7.68 -9.71 -13.19
CA ARG A 44 -7.08 -10.47 -14.30
C ARG A 44 -5.74 -9.88 -14.74
N GLY A 45 -5.63 -8.56 -14.67
CA GLY A 45 -4.38 -7.85 -14.93
C GLY A 45 -3.33 -8.11 -13.85
N PHE A 46 -3.75 -8.14 -12.58
CA PHE A 46 -2.85 -8.53 -11.49
C PHE A 46 -2.24 -9.91 -11.75
N LEU A 47 -3.07 -10.90 -12.08
CA LEU A 47 -2.60 -12.27 -12.35
C LEU A 47 -1.73 -12.38 -13.61
N ALA A 48 -1.98 -11.54 -14.62
CA ALA A 48 -1.28 -11.61 -15.90
C ALA A 48 0.07 -10.88 -15.92
N GLY A 49 0.28 -9.88 -15.07
CA GLY A 49 1.48 -9.04 -15.20
C GLY A 49 1.95 -8.27 -13.97
N CYS A 50 1.30 -8.43 -12.82
CA CYS A 50 1.82 -7.89 -11.57
C CYS A 50 2.68 -8.93 -10.85
N ARG A 51 3.53 -8.46 -9.93
CA ARG A 51 4.24 -9.38 -9.05
C ARG A 51 3.25 -10.08 -8.12
N PRO A 52 3.49 -11.35 -7.74
CA PRO A 52 2.63 -12.09 -6.82
C PRO A 52 2.88 -11.60 -5.38
N PHE A 53 2.55 -10.34 -5.13
CA PHE A 53 2.74 -9.63 -3.88
C PHE A 53 1.53 -8.74 -3.60
N ILE A 54 0.89 -8.93 -2.44
CA ILE A 54 -0.32 -8.20 -2.04
C ILE A 54 -0.12 -7.55 -0.66
N GLY A 55 -0.28 -6.24 -0.60
CA GLY A 55 -0.47 -5.49 0.63
C GLY A 55 -1.92 -5.55 1.10
N LEU A 56 -2.16 -5.83 2.37
CA LEU A 56 -3.47 -5.77 3.01
C LEU A 56 -3.51 -4.61 4.00
N ASP A 57 -4.59 -3.83 3.96
CA ASP A 57 -4.81 -2.75 4.90
C ASP A 57 -6.29 -2.37 5.00
N GLY A 58 -6.66 -1.80 6.14
CA GLY A 58 -7.99 -1.28 6.45
C GLY A 58 -7.95 0.21 6.75
N CYS A 59 -8.89 0.98 6.20
CA CYS A 59 -9.01 2.39 6.53
C CYS A 59 -10.43 2.78 6.91
N PHE A 60 -10.58 3.70 7.87
CA PHE A 60 -11.90 4.15 8.33
C PHE A 60 -12.66 4.89 7.24
N LEU A 61 -13.94 4.56 7.08
CA LEU A 61 -14.87 5.39 6.33
C LEU A 61 -15.26 6.60 7.18
N LYS A 62 -15.46 7.74 6.54
CA LYS A 62 -15.75 9.02 7.22
C LYS A 62 -17.19 9.49 7.02
N GLY A 63 -18.01 8.71 6.33
CA GLY A 63 -19.44 8.97 6.17
C GLY A 63 -20.20 8.82 7.50
N CYS A 64 -21.47 9.22 7.49
CA CYS A 64 -22.33 9.24 8.69
C CYS A 64 -22.53 7.86 9.33
N TYR A 65 -22.44 6.77 8.56
CA TYR A 65 -22.60 5.40 9.07
C TYR A 65 -21.30 4.76 9.59
N GLY A 66 -20.16 5.45 9.46
CA GLY A 66 -18.86 4.88 9.83
C GLY A 66 -18.50 3.65 8.99
N GLY A 67 -17.89 2.66 9.62
CA GLY A 67 -17.36 1.46 8.97
C GLY A 67 -15.91 1.61 8.49
N GLN A 68 -15.45 0.61 7.76
CA GLN A 68 -14.10 0.55 7.23
C GLN A 68 -14.08 0.02 5.80
N LEU A 69 -13.08 0.45 5.05
CA LEU A 69 -12.74 -0.10 3.75
C LEU A 69 -11.48 -0.93 3.89
N LEU A 70 -11.63 -2.25 3.77
CA LEU A 70 -10.52 -3.18 3.62
C LEU A 70 -10.05 -3.18 2.17
N SER A 71 -8.76 -3.38 1.95
CA SER A 71 -8.17 -3.36 0.62
C SER A 71 -7.05 -4.37 0.48
N ALA A 72 -6.97 -4.96 -0.71
CA ALA A 72 -5.85 -5.73 -1.20
C ALA A 72 -5.21 -4.96 -2.36
N VAL A 73 -3.94 -4.58 -2.19
CA VAL A 73 -3.21 -3.72 -3.12
C VAL A 73 -1.94 -4.43 -3.56
N GLY A 74 -1.89 -4.81 -4.83
CA GLY A 74 -0.75 -5.42 -5.47
C GLY A 74 0.31 -4.39 -5.89
N ARG A 75 1.37 -4.92 -6.50
CA ARG A 75 2.48 -4.11 -7.03
C ARG A 75 2.83 -4.55 -8.44
N ASP A 76 2.78 -3.62 -9.38
CA ASP A 76 3.12 -3.91 -10.77
C ASP A 76 4.64 -3.98 -10.99
N GLY A 77 5.04 -4.36 -12.21
CA GLY A 77 6.44 -4.35 -12.66
C GLY A 77 7.11 -2.98 -12.52
N ASN A 78 6.42 -1.88 -12.75
CA ASN A 78 6.98 -0.53 -12.64
C ASN A 78 6.99 0.03 -11.19
N ASN A 79 6.93 -0.83 -10.17
CA ASN A 79 6.90 -0.46 -8.75
C ASN A 79 5.70 0.43 -8.32
N GLN A 80 4.62 0.47 -9.09
CA GLN A 80 3.39 1.19 -8.77
C GLN A 80 2.39 0.33 -7.98
N MET A 81 1.50 0.99 -7.25
CA MET A 81 0.35 0.32 -6.63
C MET A 81 -0.67 -0.11 -7.69
N PHE A 82 -1.29 -1.27 -7.46
CA PHE A 82 -2.33 -1.86 -8.30
C PHE A 82 -3.47 -2.37 -7.40
N LEU A 83 -4.71 -1.95 -7.61
CA LEU A 83 -5.81 -2.43 -6.76
C LEU A 83 -6.26 -3.82 -7.18
N VAL A 84 -6.31 -4.76 -6.24
CA VAL A 84 -6.77 -6.15 -6.45
C VAL A 84 -8.22 -6.31 -6.01
N ALA A 85 -8.54 -5.88 -4.78
CA ALA A 85 -9.88 -5.96 -4.23
C ALA A 85 -10.11 -4.93 -3.12
N ILE A 86 -11.39 -4.64 -2.87
CA ILE A 86 -11.85 -3.83 -1.73
C ILE A 86 -13.05 -4.48 -1.06
N ALA A 87 -13.25 -4.19 0.22
CA ALA A 87 -14.50 -4.48 0.89
C ALA A 87 -14.93 -3.39 1.85
N VAL A 88 -16.21 -3.02 1.77
CA VAL A 88 -16.88 -2.23 2.80
C VAL A 88 -17.32 -3.17 3.91
N VAL A 89 -16.88 -2.91 5.13
CA VAL A 89 -17.21 -3.71 6.32
C VAL A 89 -17.58 -2.80 7.49
N GLU A 90 -18.29 -3.38 8.46
CA GLU A 90 -18.77 -2.68 9.65
C GLU A 90 -17.65 -2.32 10.64
N VAL A 91 -16.66 -3.20 10.82
CA VAL A 91 -15.50 -3.02 11.72
C VAL A 91 -14.39 -4.00 11.38
N GLU A 92 -13.14 -3.64 11.68
CA GLU A 92 -12.00 -4.57 11.59
C GLU A 92 -12.07 -5.59 12.72
N THR A 93 -12.33 -6.84 12.36
CA THR A 93 -12.33 -7.97 13.27
C THR A 93 -11.72 -9.17 12.56
N LYS A 94 -11.38 -10.21 13.33
CA LYS A 94 -11.00 -11.51 12.76
C LYS A 94 -12.05 -12.05 11.80
N GLU A 95 -13.34 -11.86 12.10
CA GLU A 95 -14.42 -12.34 11.25
C GLU A 95 -14.51 -11.58 9.92
N THR A 96 -14.35 -10.25 9.93
CA THR A 96 -14.38 -9.45 8.70
C THR A 96 -13.16 -9.69 7.84
N TRP A 97 -11.97 -9.88 8.44
CA TRP A 97 -10.77 -10.30 7.72
C TRP A 97 -10.89 -11.71 7.14
N ASN A 98 -11.39 -12.69 7.91
CA ASN A 98 -11.67 -14.03 7.40
C ASN A 98 -12.62 -13.98 6.19
N TRP A 99 -13.70 -13.21 6.29
CA TRP A 99 -14.65 -13.04 5.18
C TRP A 99 -14.01 -12.36 3.97
N PHE A 100 -13.21 -11.32 4.17
CA PHE A 100 -12.47 -10.64 3.11
C PHE A 100 -11.50 -11.60 2.41
N MET A 101 -10.69 -12.33 3.18
CA MET A 101 -9.69 -13.25 2.65
C MET A 101 -10.33 -14.42 1.91
N ARG A 102 -11.47 -14.97 2.38
CA ARG A 102 -12.20 -16.02 1.65
C ARG A 102 -12.62 -15.54 0.26
N ASN A 103 -13.20 -14.35 0.18
CA ASN A 103 -13.61 -13.76 -1.10
C ASN A 103 -12.41 -13.40 -1.99
N LEU A 104 -11.31 -12.89 -1.42
CA LEU A 104 -10.09 -12.58 -2.16
C LEU A 104 -9.49 -13.85 -2.78
N LEU A 105 -9.35 -14.92 -2.00
CA LEU A 105 -8.80 -16.20 -2.47
C LEU A 105 -9.70 -16.84 -3.51
N GLN A 106 -11.02 -16.77 -3.34
CA GLN A 106 -11.98 -17.24 -4.33
C GLN A 106 -11.88 -16.44 -5.63
N ALA A 107 -11.74 -15.11 -5.54
CA ALA A 107 -11.58 -14.26 -6.72
C ALA A 107 -10.28 -14.57 -7.48
N ILE A 108 -9.16 -14.78 -6.76
CA ILE A 108 -7.86 -15.15 -7.34
C ILE A 108 -7.90 -16.53 -8.04
N ASN A 109 -8.91 -17.36 -7.74
CA ASN A 109 -9.17 -18.68 -8.32
C ASN A 109 -8.12 -19.73 -7.90
N CYS A 110 -8.44 -20.48 -6.84
CA CYS A 110 -7.52 -21.26 -6.04
C CYS A 110 -6.92 -22.48 -6.75
N HIS A 111 -5.64 -22.37 -7.13
CA HIS A 111 -4.61 -23.42 -6.93
C HIS A 111 -3.24 -22.77 -6.63
N ASP A 112 -3.04 -21.51 -7.05
CA ASP A 112 -1.74 -20.83 -7.00
C ASP A 112 -1.65 -19.73 -5.92
N TYR A 113 -2.59 -19.59 -4.98
CA TYR A 113 -2.48 -18.55 -3.94
C TYR A 113 -1.22 -18.72 -3.05
N LYS A 114 -0.66 -19.93 -3.00
CA LYS A 114 0.63 -20.20 -2.34
C LYS A 114 1.80 -19.49 -3.02
N THR A 115 1.63 -19.01 -4.26
CA THR A 115 2.65 -18.21 -4.93
C THR A 115 2.62 -16.74 -4.55
N VAL A 116 1.52 -16.27 -3.98
CA VAL A 116 1.35 -14.89 -3.53
C VAL A 116 1.97 -14.68 -2.17
N THR A 117 2.85 -13.69 -2.07
CA THR A 117 3.35 -13.19 -0.80
C THR A 117 2.48 -12.04 -0.30
N PHE A 118 2.10 -12.08 0.97
CA PHE A 118 1.31 -11.01 1.59
C PHE A 118 2.16 -10.10 2.47
N ILE A 119 1.81 -8.82 2.57
CA ILE A 119 2.33 -7.90 3.59
C ILE A 119 1.20 -7.18 4.28
N PHE A 120 1.25 -7.08 5.59
CA PHE A 120 0.23 -6.37 6.35
C PHE A 120 0.75 -5.76 7.64
N ASP A 121 -0.05 -4.87 8.20
CA ASP A 121 0.18 -4.30 9.52
C ASP A 121 -0.18 -5.36 10.55
N ARG A 122 0.62 -5.55 11.61
CA ARG A 122 0.46 -6.63 12.62
C ARG A 122 -0.79 -6.45 13.51
N GLN A 123 -1.96 -6.29 12.90
CA GLN A 123 -3.27 -6.26 13.50
C GLN A 123 -3.66 -7.69 13.89
N LYS A 124 -4.16 -7.87 15.12
CA LYS A 124 -4.51 -9.18 15.68
C LYS A 124 -5.44 -10.00 14.77
N GLY A 125 -6.37 -9.33 14.07
CA GLY A 125 -7.31 -10.01 13.17
C GLY A 125 -6.64 -10.72 11.99
N LEU A 126 -5.59 -10.16 11.42
CA LEU A 126 -4.91 -10.70 10.24
C LEU A 126 -3.96 -11.86 10.59
N VAL A 127 -3.18 -11.74 11.67
CA VAL A 127 -2.24 -12.80 12.09
C VAL A 127 -2.99 -14.13 12.27
N ASP A 128 -4.06 -14.11 13.07
CA ASP A 128 -4.91 -15.27 13.29
C ASP A 128 -5.56 -15.81 12.00
N THR A 129 -5.95 -14.91 11.09
CA THR A 129 -6.57 -15.29 9.80
C THR A 129 -5.58 -16.09 8.95
N PHE A 130 -4.32 -15.66 8.88
CA PHE A 130 -3.29 -16.33 8.10
C PHE A 130 -2.91 -17.70 8.68
N GLU A 131 -2.78 -17.79 10.01
CA GLU A 131 -2.47 -19.07 10.69
C GLU A 131 -3.55 -20.13 10.46
N VAL A 132 -4.83 -19.74 10.46
CA VAL A 132 -5.96 -20.66 10.30
C VAL A 132 -6.27 -20.96 8.82
N MET A 133 -6.31 -19.94 7.97
CA MET A 133 -6.79 -20.10 6.59
C MET A 133 -5.71 -20.47 5.59
N MET A 134 -4.45 -20.10 5.85
CA MET A 134 -3.36 -20.20 4.88
C MET A 134 -2.05 -20.65 5.53
N PRO A 135 -2.03 -21.83 6.18
CA PRO A 135 -0.81 -22.35 6.78
C PRO A 135 0.27 -22.52 5.71
N GLY A 136 1.46 -21.96 5.98
CA GLY A 136 2.61 -22.05 5.08
C GLY A 136 2.63 -21.04 3.92
N VAL A 137 1.66 -20.13 3.82
CA VAL A 137 1.73 -19.03 2.85
C VAL A 137 2.71 -17.96 3.35
N ASP A 138 3.62 -17.54 2.47
CA ASP A 138 4.57 -16.48 2.74
C ASP A 138 3.84 -15.16 3.05
N HIS A 139 4.07 -14.64 4.24
CA HIS A 139 3.55 -13.34 4.65
C HIS A 139 4.54 -12.56 5.49
N ARG A 140 4.42 -11.24 5.44
CA ARG A 140 5.36 -10.29 6.04
C ARG A 140 4.62 -9.27 6.89
N TYR A 141 5.29 -8.83 7.94
CA TYR A 141 4.86 -7.68 8.72
C TYR A 141 5.49 -6.41 8.16
N CYS A 142 4.67 -5.37 8.02
CA CYS A 142 5.18 -4.05 7.73
C CYS A 142 6.14 -3.61 8.83
N LEU A 143 7.43 -3.47 8.49
CA LEU A 143 8.52 -3.16 9.41
C LEU A 143 8.26 -1.86 10.18
N ARG A 144 7.67 -0.85 9.52
CA ARG A 144 7.29 0.40 10.19
C ARG A 144 6.29 0.17 11.32
N HIS A 145 5.30 -0.69 11.12
CA HIS A 145 4.30 -0.99 12.15
C HIS A 145 4.83 -1.97 13.20
N MET A 146 5.69 -2.91 12.80
CA MET A 146 6.46 -3.72 13.74
C MET A 146 7.31 -2.84 14.66
N TYR A 147 7.98 -1.82 14.11
CA TYR A 147 8.73 -0.83 14.88
C TYR A 147 7.83 0.04 15.77
N SER A 148 6.62 0.41 15.32
CA SER A 148 5.66 1.12 16.19
C SER A 148 5.30 0.32 17.44
N ASN A 149 5.07 -0.99 17.31
CA ASN A 149 4.82 -1.85 18.47
C ASN A 149 6.09 -2.06 19.31
N PHE A 150 7.25 -2.15 18.65
CA PHE A 150 8.56 -2.27 19.29
C PHE A 150 8.84 -1.07 20.19
N LYS A 151 8.68 0.17 19.70
CA LYS A 151 9.05 1.38 20.43
C LYS A 151 8.17 1.70 21.64
N GLU A 152 7.00 1.07 21.74
CA GLU A 152 6.16 1.14 22.94
C GLU A 152 6.86 0.49 24.15
N LYS A 153 7.63 -0.59 23.91
CA LYS A 153 8.32 -1.38 24.95
C LYS A 153 9.83 -1.16 24.97
N HIS A 154 10.42 -0.85 23.83
CA HIS A 154 11.87 -0.77 23.62
C HIS A 154 12.23 0.57 23.00
N LYS A 155 12.69 1.52 23.83
CA LYS A 155 13.02 2.89 23.39
C LYS A 155 14.52 3.00 23.09
N GLY A 156 14.87 3.82 22.11
CA GLY A 156 16.27 4.14 21.77
C GLY A 156 16.48 4.22 20.26
N GLN A 157 17.19 5.26 19.82
CA GLN A 157 17.52 5.46 18.40
C GLN A 157 18.46 4.36 17.89
N ASP A 158 19.43 3.93 18.71
CA ASP A 158 20.34 2.84 18.36
C ASP A 158 19.61 1.52 18.10
N LEU A 159 18.63 1.19 18.94
CA LEU A 159 17.80 -0.02 18.79
C LEU A 159 16.94 0.04 17.52
N LYS A 160 16.39 1.22 17.20
CA LYS A 160 15.69 1.45 15.93
C LYS A 160 16.64 1.17 14.77
N ASP A 161 17.81 1.80 14.75
CA ASP A 161 18.73 1.70 13.61
C ASP A 161 19.27 0.28 13.43
N LEU A 162 19.58 -0.43 14.53
CA LEU A 162 19.96 -1.83 14.49
C LEU A 162 18.83 -2.74 13.98
N MET A 163 17.58 -2.53 14.43
CA MET A 163 16.43 -3.29 13.92
C MET A 163 16.23 -3.06 12.42
N TRP A 164 16.36 -1.82 11.95
CA TRP A 164 16.25 -1.49 10.53
C TRP A 164 17.39 -2.11 9.70
N LYS A 165 18.62 -2.15 10.23
CA LYS A 165 19.76 -2.85 9.61
C LYS A 165 19.51 -4.36 9.53
N ALA A 166 19.10 -4.98 10.63
CA ALA A 166 18.74 -6.41 10.67
C ALA A 166 17.61 -6.73 9.67
N ALA A 167 16.60 -5.87 9.54
CA ALA A 167 15.52 -6.09 8.58
C ALA A 167 15.97 -5.89 7.10
N SER A 168 16.90 -4.97 6.86
CA SER A 168 17.28 -4.52 5.51
C SER A 168 18.42 -5.30 4.87
N CYS A 169 19.20 -6.04 5.66
CA CYS A 169 20.29 -6.89 5.18
C CYS A 169 19.78 -8.07 4.35
N TYR A 170 20.61 -8.57 3.44
CA TYR A 170 20.21 -9.61 2.48
C TYR A 170 20.81 -10.99 2.82
N THR A 171 21.82 -11.05 3.68
CA THR A 171 22.45 -12.32 4.07
C THR A 171 22.09 -12.69 5.52
N VAL A 172 22.06 -14.00 5.80
CA VAL A 172 21.81 -14.50 7.16
C VAL A 172 22.95 -14.10 8.11
N HIS A 173 24.19 -14.08 7.61
CA HIS A 173 25.36 -13.67 8.39
C HIS A 173 25.28 -12.21 8.88
N GLU A 174 24.93 -11.26 7.99
CA GLU A 174 24.69 -9.87 8.40
C GLU A 174 23.53 -9.76 9.39
N PHE A 175 22.46 -10.54 9.18
CA PHE A 175 21.31 -10.57 10.07
C PHE A 175 21.72 -10.99 11.49
N GLU A 176 22.45 -12.10 11.62
CA GLU A 176 22.94 -12.61 12.90
C GLU A 176 23.87 -11.61 13.58
N THR A 177 24.73 -10.94 12.82
CA THR A 177 25.62 -9.89 13.31
C THR A 177 24.84 -8.73 13.92
N TYR A 178 23.79 -8.26 13.24
CA TYR A 178 22.93 -7.20 13.78
C TYR A 178 22.07 -7.68 14.95
N MET A 179 21.60 -8.94 14.95
CA MET A 179 20.86 -9.51 16.07
C MET A 179 21.72 -9.61 17.34
N GLU A 180 22.99 -10.02 17.21
CA GLU A 180 23.94 -10.03 18.33
C GLU A 180 24.27 -8.61 18.81
N ALA A 181 24.38 -7.64 17.90
CA ALA A 181 24.52 -6.23 18.29
C ALA A 181 23.30 -5.73 19.08
N ILE A 182 22.07 -6.10 18.68
CA ILE A 182 20.85 -5.78 19.43
C ILE A 182 20.88 -6.43 20.82
N LYS A 183 21.32 -7.68 20.93
CA LYS A 183 21.41 -8.41 22.20
C LYS A 183 22.36 -7.73 23.19
N LYS A 184 23.51 -7.23 22.71
CA LYS A 184 24.47 -6.46 23.51
C LYS A 184 23.87 -5.17 24.06
N VAL A 185 23.04 -4.48 23.27
CA VAL A 185 22.35 -3.25 23.71
C VAL A 185 21.17 -3.57 24.65
N SER A 186 20.40 -4.62 24.34
CA SER A 186 19.21 -5.00 25.13
C SER A 186 18.78 -6.45 24.85
N VAL A 187 19.03 -7.33 25.82
CA VAL A 187 18.58 -8.73 25.79
C VAL A 187 17.06 -8.85 25.68
N GLY A 188 16.31 -7.98 26.39
CA GLY A 188 14.84 -7.97 26.30
C GLY A 188 14.34 -7.65 24.89
N THR A 189 15.04 -6.77 24.18
CA THR A 189 14.73 -6.41 22.78
C THR A 189 15.02 -7.57 21.83
N TYR A 190 16.18 -8.21 22.01
CA TYR A 190 16.55 -9.41 21.28
C TYR A 190 15.51 -10.52 21.45
N ASN A 191 15.11 -10.82 22.68
CA ASN A 191 14.10 -11.82 22.99
C ASN A 191 12.74 -11.49 22.35
N TRP A 192 12.35 -10.20 22.33
CA TRP A 192 11.12 -9.78 21.66
C TRP A 192 11.18 -10.05 20.16
N LEU A 193 12.30 -9.77 19.50
CA LEU A 193 12.47 -10.03 18.06
C LEU A 193 12.41 -11.53 17.75
N LEU A 194 12.98 -12.38 18.60
CA LEU A 194 12.91 -13.85 18.45
C LEU A 194 11.48 -14.41 18.49
N THR A 195 10.52 -13.70 19.08
CA THR A 195 9.10 -14.10 19.02
C THR A 195 8.50 -14.01 17.61
N ASN A 196 9.19 -13.39 16.66
CA ASN A 196 8.74 -13.21 15.28
C ASN A 196 9.71 -13.93 14.34
N ARG A 197 9.18 -14.81 13.48
CA ARG A 197 10.00 -15.53 12.49
C ARG A 197 10.71 -14.53 11.58
N PRO A 198 12.05 -14.60 11.39
CA PRO A 198 12.79 -13.66 10.55
C PRO A 198 12.25 -13.51 9.12
N SER A 199 11.71 -14.60 8.55
CA SER A 199 11.08 -14.59 7.22
C SER A 199 9.88 -13.64 7.09
N MET A 200 9.29 -13.21 8.21
CA MET A 200 8.18 -12.25 8.23
C MET A 200 8.65 -10.80 8.21
N TRP A 201 9.92 -10.48 8.47
CA TRP A 201 10.34 -9.08 8.66
C TRP A 201 11.76 -8.72 8.19
N SER A 202 12.59 -9.69 7.81
CA SER A 202 13.95 -9.44 7.30
C SER A 202 14.16 -9.99 5.89
N ARG A 203 14.74 -9.16 5.01
CA ARG A 203 15.06 -9.53 3.62
C ARG A 203 15.99 -10.74 3.51
N SER A 204 16.89 -10.91 4.48
CA SER A 204 17.79 -12.06 4.58
C SER A 204 17.07 -13.41 4.59
N HIS A 205 15.81 -13.43 5.03
CA HIS A 205 14.98 -14.63 5.13
C HIS A 205 13.75 -14.60 4.22
N PHE A 206 13.57 -13.56 3.41
CA PHE A 206 12.45 -13.49 2.46
C PHE A 206 12.60 -14.53 1.37
N SER A 207 11.51 -15.23 1.08
CA SER A 207 11.39 -16.08 -0.11
C SER A 207 11.63 -15.26 -1.40
N PRO A 208 12.41 -15.77 -2.37
CA PRO A 208 12.68 -15.08 -3.63
C PRO A 208 11.48 -15.10 -4.59
N ARG A 209 10.41 -15.83 -4.26
CA ARG A 209 9.26 -16.08 -5.12
C ARG A 209 8.58 -14.80 -5.61
N SER A 210 8.38 -13.82 -4.74
CA SER A 210 7.63 -12.61 -5.07
C SER A 210 8.42 -11.55 -5.83
N LYS A 211 9.75 -11.75 -5.98
CA LYS A 211 10.67 -10.75 -6.56
C LYS A 211 10.47 -9.36 -5.97
N CYS A 212 10.35 -9.33 -4.64
CA CYS A 212 10.00 -8.12 -3.90
C CYS A 212 10.73 -8.13 -2.56
N ASP A 213 11.57 -7.12 -2.34
CA ASP A 213 12.35 -6.90 -1.10
C ASP A 213 11.65 -5.91 -0.14
N MET A 214 10.37 -5.62 -0.38
CA MET A 214 9.64 -4.58 0.33
C MET A 214 9.47 -4.93 1.81
N LEU A 215 9.86 -3.98 2.67
CA LEU A 215 9.75 -4.06 4.14
C LEU A 215 8.52 -3.34 4.69
N CYS A 216 7.97 -2.37 3.94
CA CYS A 216 6.85 -1.54 4.37
C CYS A 216 5.67 -1.68 3.40
N ASN A 217 4.44 -1.62 3.91
CA ASN A 217 3.21 -1.70 3.14
C ASN A 217 2.89 -0.40 2.36
N ASN A 218 3.89 0.14 1.66
CA ASN A 218 3.79 1.39 0.90
C ASN A 218 2.68 1.38 -0.17
N PRO A 219 2.36 0.25 -0.85
CA PRO A 219 1.24 0.20 -1.79
C PRO A 219 -0.09 0.54 -1.11
N SER A 220 -0.36 -0.03 0.06
CA SER A 220 -1.60 0.23 0.81
C SER A 220 -1.66 1.66 1.35
N GLU A 221 -0.53 2.23 1.76
CA GLU A 221 -0.46 3.65 2.16
C GLU A 221 -0.75 4.60 1.00
N SER A 222 -0.18 4.30 -0.17
CA SER A 222 -0.41 5.06 -1.40
C SER A 222 -1.87 4.96 -1.81
N TRP A 223 -2.46 3.77 -1.70
CA TRP A 223 -3.88 3.52 -1.95
C TRP A 223 -4.77 4.34 -1.01
N ASN A 224 -4.51 4.27 0.30
CA ASN A 224 -5.29 5.01 1.29
C ASN A 224 -5.26 6.52 1.06
N LYS A 225 -4.13 7.05 0.57
CA LYS A 225 -3.99 8.45 0.16
C LYS A 225 -4.81 8.74 -1.11
N TYR A 226 -4.77 7.84 -2.08
CA TYR A 226 -5.49 7.95 -3.35
C TYR A 226 -6.99 8.08 -3.18
N ILE A 227 -7.59 7.33 -2.24
CA ILE A 227 -9.05 7.31 -2.02
C ILE A 227 -9.55 8.25 -0.91
N LEU A 228 -8.73 9.20 -0.45
CA LEU A 228 -9.08 10.05 0.72
C LEU A 228 -10.42 10.79 0.57
N GLU A 229 -10.72 11.28 -0.63
CA GLU A 229 -11.96 11.99 -0.92
C GLU A 229 -13.16 11.04 -1.03
N ALA A 230 -12.97 9.89 -1.69
CA ALA A 230 -14.03 8.89 -1.88
C ALA A 230 -14.56 8.38 -0.54
N ARG A 231 -13.69 8.24 0.48
CA ARG A 231 -14.04 7.76 1.83
C ARG A 231 -15.01 8.65 2.61
N GLU A 232 -15.23 9.88 2.16
CA GLU A 232 -16.19 10.82 2.77
C GLU A 232 -17.60 10.70 2.16
N LYS A 233 -17.77 9.89 1.11
CA LYS A 233 -19.03 9.76 0.36
C LYS A 233 -19.87 8.55 0.81
N PRO A 234 -21.19 8.53 0.49
CA PRO A 234 -22.02 7.33 0.61
C PRO A 234 -21.45 6.15 -0.18
N ILE A 235 -21.79 4.91 0.22
CA ILE A 235 -21.18 3.68 -0.30
C ILE A 235 -21.15 3.63 -1.83
N ILE A 236 -22.30 3.82 -2.51
CA ILE A 236 -22.35 3.74 -3.98
C ILE A 236 -21.50 4.85 -4.62
N THR A 237 -21.61 6.08 -4.13
CA THR A 237 -20.82 7.22 -4.63
C THR A 237 -19.32 6.99 -4.45
N MET A 238 -18.91 6.46 -3.29
CA MET A 238 -17.51 6.10 -3.01
C MET A 238 -17.00 5.05 -3.98
N LEU A 239 -17.76 3.95 -4.17
CA LEU A 239 -17.38 2.86 -5.06
C LEU A 239 -17.33 3.30 -6.52
N GLU A 240 -18.24 4.19 -6.95
CA GLU A 240 -18.19 4.80 -8.28
C GLU A 240 -16.99 5.73 -8.47
N MET A 241 -16.67 6.56 -7.47
CA MET A 241 -15.46 7.39 -7.50
C MET A 241 -14.21 6.52 -7.61
N ILE A 242 -14.14 5.42 -6.86
CA ILE A 242 -13.03 4.46 -6.93
C ILE A 242 -12.96 3.81 -8.32
N ARG A 243 -14.07 3.30 -8.84
CA ARG A 243 -14.14 2.65 -10.16
C ARG A 243 -13.65 3.57 -11.28
N ARG A 244 -14.10 4.84 -11.29
CA ARG A 244 -13.70 5.85 -12.29
C ARG A 244 -12.23 6.23 -12.17
N GLN A 245 -11.73 6.37 -10.94
CA GLN A 245 -10.32 6.60 -10.66
C GLN A 245 -9.44 5.47 -11.20
N LEU A 246 -9.82 4.21 -10.96
CA LEU A 246 -9.12 3.05 -11.48
C LEU A 246 -9.17 2.99 -13.02
N MET A 247 -10.34 3.25 -13.61
CA MET A 247 -10.52 3.31 -15.06
C MET A 247 -9.55 4.32 -15.71
N ASN A 248 -9.48 5.54 -15.18
CA ASN A 248 -8.54 6.55 -15.65
C ASN A 248 -7.09 6.10 -15.44
N ARG A 249 -6.76 5.60 -14.24
CA ARG A 249 -5.41 5.13 -13.92
C ARG A 249 -4.93 4.05 -14.89
N PHE A 250 -5.77 3.09 -15.25
CA PHE A 250 -5.41 2.02 -16.18
C PHE A 250 -5.07 2.59 -17.57
N GLN A 251 -5.88 3.52 -18.07
CA GLN A 251 -5.62 4.15 -19.36
C GLN A 251 -4.34 4.99 -19.35
N VAL A 252 -4.10 5.77 -18.30
CA VAL A 252 -2.86 6.55 -18.15
C VAL A 252 -1.64 5.63 -18.13
N ARG A 253 -1.68 4.53 -17.35
CA ARG A 253 -0.56 3.58 -17.28
C ARG A 253 -0.31 2.87 -18.61
N LYS A 254 -1.37 2.51 -19.33
CA LYS A 254 -1.26 1.92 -20.66
C LYS A 254 -0.59 2.87 -21.65
N GLN A 255 -1.05 4.13 -21.72
CA GLN A 255 -0.47 5.15 -22.60
C GLN A 255 0.98 5.50 -22.25
N GLU A 256 1.31 5.59 -20.95
CA GLU A 256 2.69 5.78 -20.50
C GLU A 256 3.59 4.65 -21.01
N MET A 257 3.12 3.41 -20.95
CA MET A 257 3.90 2.24 -21.36
C MET A 257 3.99 2.09 -22.89
N GLU A 258 2.94 2.47 -23.64
CA GLU A 258 2.96 2.50 -25.11
C GLU A 258 4.04 3.43 -25.65
N LYS A 259 4.21 4.61 -25.02
CA LYS A 259 5.22 5.62 -25.39
C LYS A 259 6.66 5.25 -25.01
N TRP A 260 6.83 4.30 -24.09
CA TRP A 260 8.15 3.93 -23.58
C TRP A 260 8.81 2.90 -24.49
N GLU A 261 10.03 3.15 -24.99
CA GLU A 261 10.69 2.25 -25.95
C GLU A 261 11.61 1.19 -25.29
N GLY A 262 11.96 1.37 -24.01
CA GLY A 262 12.87 0.46 -23.31
C GLY A 262 12.27 -0.92 -22.99
N PRO A 263 13.11 -1.95 -22.82
CA PRO A 263 12.67 -3.32 -22.56
C PRO A 263 12.11 -3.50 -21.15
N LEU A 264 12.68 -2.82 -20.16
CA LEU A 264 12.23 -2.83 -18.77
C LEU A 264 11.28 -1.68 -18.51
N CYS A 265 10.44 -1.80 -17.47
CA CYS A 265 9.61 -0.69 -17.00
C CYS A 265 10.46 0.55 -16.65
N PRO A 266 10.00 1.79 -16.93
CA PRO A 266 10.83 3.00 -16.82
C PRO A 266 11.54 3.18 -15.47
N LYS A 267 10.85 3.01 -14.33
CA LYS A 267 11.46 3.15 -13.00
C LYS A 267 12.43 2.02 -12.67
N ILE A 268 12.27 0.87 -13.33
CA ILE A 268 13.14 -0.28 -13.16
C ILE A 268 14.40 -0.07 -13.98
N GLN A 269 14.28 0.39 -15.22
CA GLN A 269 15.42 0.79 -16.04
C GLN A 269 16.27 1.84 -15.30
N GLU A 270 15.65 2.92 -14.82
CA GLU A 270 16.35 3.98 -14.07
C GLU A 270 17.07 3.44 -12.81
N LYS A 271 16.44 2.48 -12.11
CA LYS A 271 17.08 1.82 -10.96
C LYS A 271 18.24 0.93 -11.40
N PHE A 272 18.08 0.22 -12.52
CA PHE A 272 19.05 -0.74 -13.02
C PHE A 272 20.27 -0.06 -13.63
N ASP A 273 20.10 1.08 -14.27
CA ASP A 273 21.22 1.89 -14.79
C ASP A 273 22.17 2.31 -13.66
N ARG A 274 21.65 2.70 -12.49
CA ARG A 274 22.48 2.94 -11.29
C ARG A 274 23.22 1.70 -10.80
N VAL A 275 22.64 0.51 -10.96
CA VAL A 275 23.32 -0.76 -10.62
C VAL A 275 24.44 -1.04 -11.60
N LYS A 276 24.26 -0.74 -12.90
CA LYS A 276 25.30 -0.85 -13.93
C LYS A 276 26.46 0.10 -13.68
N GLU A 277 26.19 1.31 -13.20
CA GLU A 277 27.24 2.24 -12.77
C GLU A 277 28.06 1.67 -11.60
N ASP A 278 27.38 1.17 -10.56
CA ASP A 278 28.04 0.59 -9.39
C ASP A 278 28.83 -0.70 -9.71
N ALA A 279 28.41 -1.44 -10.74
CA ALA A 279 29.11 -2.63 -11.24
C ALA A 279 30.53 -2.34 -11.74
N ARG A 280 30.84 -1.09 -12.13
CA ARG A 280 32.19 -0.68 -12.56
C ARG A 280 33.24 -0.75 -11.46
N HIS A 281 32.81 -0.82 -10.20
CA HIS A 281 33.68 -0.95 -9.04
C HIS A 281 33.92 -2.42 -8.63
N CYS A 282 33.44 -3.38 -9.43
CA CYS A 282 33.64 -4.80 -9.20
C CYS A 282 34.82 -5.29 -10.04
N GLU A 283 35.78 -5.97 -9.40
CA GLU A 283 36.79 -6.75 -10.10
C GLU A 283 36.31 -8.19 -10.20
N VAL A 284 36.40 -8.78 -11.39
CA VAL A 284 35.81 -10.10 -11.67
C VAL A 284 36.90 -11.09 -12.05
N ILE A 285 36.89 -12.26 -11.39
CA ILE A 285 37.80 -13.37 -11.65
C ILE A 285 36.95 -14.57 -12.04
N TYR A 286 37.26 -15.21 -13.18
CA TYR A 286 36.51 -16.39 -13.63
C TYR A 286 37.08 -17.65 -13.00
N ALA A 287 36.24 -18.42 -12.29
CA ALA A 287 36.64 -19.63 -11.59
C ALA A 287 36.36 -20.92 -12.39
N GLY A 288 35.55 -20.86 -13.45
CA GLY A 288 35.07 -22.03 -14.22
C GLY A 288 33.56 -22.28 -14.04
N ASP A 289 32.94 -23.05 -14.93
CA ASP A 289 31.54 -23.53 -14.85
C ASP A 289 30.46 -22.45 -14.58
N GLY A 290 30.68 -21.24 -15.10
CA GLY A 290 29.77 -20.11 -14.91
C GLY A 290 29.81 -19.49 -13.51
N ILE A 291 30.85 -19.83 -12.72
CA ILE A 291 31.15 -19.29 -11.41
C ILE A 291 32.25 -18.24 -11.53
N TYR A 292 32.06 -17.14 -10.83
CA TYR A 292 32.95 -16.00 -10.80
C TYR A 292 33.16 -15.55 -9.36
N GLU A 293 34.40 -15.22 -9.03
CA GLU A 293 34.74 -14.48 -7.82
C GLU A 293 34.75 -12.98 -8.13
N ILE A 294 34.25 -12.19 -7.19
CA ILE A 294 34.12 -10.74 -7.33
C ILE A 294 34.76 -10.10 -6.12
N GLU A 295 35.72 -9.20 -6.34
CA GLU A 295 36.17 -8.27 -5.33
C GLU A 295 35.38 -6.95 -5.48
N TYR A 296 34.73 -6.53 -4.40
CA TYR A 296 33.95 -5.30 -4.38
C TYR A 296 34.08 -4.63 -3.01
N LYS A 297 34.62 -3.40 -3.00
CA LYS A 297 34.79 -2.58 -1.77
C LYS A 297 35.52 -3.33 -0.64
N GLY A 298 36.57 -4.08 -0.99
CA GLY A 298 37.39 -4.83 -0.03
C GLY A 298 36.72 -6.09 0.54
N GLN A 299 35.64 -6.55 -0.09
CA GLN A 299 35.00 -7.83 0.23
C GLN A 299 34.98 -8.74 -0.99
N THR A 300 35.30 -10.01 -0.76
CA THR A 300 35.18 -11.06 -1.77
C THR A 300 33.81 -11.69 -1.71
N THR A 301 33.21 -11.92 -2.87
CA THR A 301 31.93 -12.58 -3.03
C THR A 301 31.95 -13.43 -4.30
N PHE A 302 30.89 -14.18 -4.57
CA PHE A 302 30.79 -14.97 -5.80
C PHE A 302 29.41 -14.86 -6.44
N VAL A 303 29.41 -15.10 -7.75
CA VAL A 303 28.22 -15.17 -8.61
C VAL A 303 28.25 -16.50 -9.34
N ASN A 304 27.10 -17.17 -9.38
CA ASN A 304 26.88 -18.30 -10.26
C ASN A 304 25.79 -17.91 -11.27
N LEU A 305 26.19 -17.69 -12.52
CA LEU A 305 25.25 -17.26 -13.57
C LEU A 305 24.24 -18.36 -13.93
N GLY A 306 24.68 -19.61 -14.00
CA GLY A 306 23.82 -20.75 -14.37
C GLY A 306 22.74 -21.01 -13.32
N ALA A 307 23.10 -20.96 -12.04
CA ALA A 307 22.16 -21.08 -10.93
C ALA A 307 21.33 -19.81 -10.68
N ARG A 308 21.69 -18.70 -11.35
CA ARG A 308 21.12 -17.36 -11.14
C ARG A 308 21.19 -16.89 -9.69
N THR A 309 22.33 -17.11 -9.04
CA THR A 309 22.56 -16.77 -7.63
C THR A 309 23.75 -15.83 -7.46
N CYS A 310 23.70 -15.06 -6.37
CA CYS A 310 24.84 -14.28 -5.90
C CYS A 310 24.91 -14.43 -4.38
N MET A 311 26.10 -14.55 -3.83
CA MET A 311 26.27 -14.67 -2.37
C MET A 311 25.65 -13.49 -1.59
N CYS A 312 25.49 -12.31 -2.21
CA CYS A 312 24.79 -11.18 -1.58
C CYS A 312 23.25 -11.31 -1.56
N ARG A 313 22.68 -12.34 -2.21
CA ARG A 313 21.24 -12.71 -2.25
C ARG A 313 20.28 -11.68 -2.86
N LYS A 314 20.78 -10.51 -3.26
CA LYS A 314 19.96 -9.40 -3.78
C LYS A 314 19.25 -9.79 -5.07
N TRP A 315 19.91 -10.54 -5.95
CA TRP A 315 19.33 -10.93 -7.24
C TRP A 315 18.16 -11.89 -7.06
N GLU A 316 18.30 -12.90 -6.20
CA GLU A 316 17.24 -13.87 -5.94
C GLU A 316 16.00 -13.19 -5.36
N VAL A 317 16.17 -12.33 -4.35
CA VAL A 317 15.07 -11.69 -3.60
C VAL A 317 14.37 -10.61 -4.42
N THR A 318 15.13 -9.80 -5.17
CA THR A 318 14.56 -8.67 -5.91
C THR A 318 14.15 -9.02 -7.32
N GLY A 319 14.75 -10.04 -7.94
CA GLY A 319 14.63 -10.33 -9.37
C GLY A 319 15.47 -9.41 -10.27
N ILE A 320 16.24 -8.47 -9.70
CA ILE A 320 17.09 -7.54 -10.44
C ILE A 320 18.55 -7.90 -10.14
N PRO A 321 19.39 -8.16 -11.16
CA PRO A 321 20.82 -8.41 -10.95
C PRO A 321 21.43 -7.31 -10.08
N CYS A 322 22.25 -7.70 -9.09
CA CYS A 322 23.04 -6.75 -8.31
C CYS A 322 24.29 -6.34 -9.09
N SER A 323 25.06 -5.37 -8.59
CA SER A 323 26.26 -4.87 -9.26
C SER A 323 27.28 -5.98 -9.53
N HIS A 324 27.46 -6.94 -8.60
CA HIS A 324 28.32 -8.11 -8.81
C HIS A 324 27.90 -8.93 -10.04
N VAL A 325 26.60 -9.22 -10.15
CA VAL A 325 26.05 -10.02 -11.25
C VAL A 325 26.15 -9.26 -12.56
N VAL A 326 25.86 -7.95 -12.56
CA VAL A 326 26.02 -7.11 -13.75
C VAL A 326 27.46 -7.08 -14.23
N ALA A 327 28.44 -6.94 -13.34
CA ALA A 327 29.86 -6.95 -13.71
C ALA A 327 30.26 -8.27 -14.39
N VAL A 328 29.76 -9.40 -13.87
CA VAL A 328 29.98 -10.73 -14.44
C VAL A 328 29.33 -10.87 -15.81
N ILE A 329 28.07 -10.46 -15.96
CA ILE A 329 27.34 -10.51 -17.25
C ILE A 329 28.08 -9.68 -18.31
N LEU A 330 28.52 -8.46 -17.96
CA LEU A 330 29.26 -7.58 -18.87
C LEU A 330 30.61 -8.17 -19.26
N ARG A 331 31.34 -8.78 -18.32
CA ARG A 331 32.60 -9.48 -18.61
C ARG A 331 32.40 -10.66 -19.55
N ALA A 332 31.26 -11.32 -19.47
CA ALA A 332 30.87 -12.40 -20.37
C ALA A 332 30.21 -11.90 -21.67
N SER A 333 30.27 -10.59 -21.96
CA SER A 333 29.73 -9.95 -23.17
C SER A 333 28.24 -10.23 -23.44
N MET A 334 27.47 -10.42 -22.37
CA MET A 334 26.02 -10.64 -22.42
C MET A 334 25.27 -9.34 -22.06
N ASN A 335 23.97 -9.29 -22.38
CA ASN A 335 23.12 -8.14 -22.08
C ASN A 335 22.53 -8.24 -20.65
N PRO A 336 22.80 -7.31 -19.72
CA PRO A 336 22.28 -7.37 -18.35
C PRO A 336 20.76 -7.37 -18.21
N GLU A 337 20.05 -6.68 -19.10
CA GLU A 337 18.58 -6.59 -19.09
C GLU A 337 17.91 -7.97 -19.25
N ASP A 338 18.53 -8.88 -19.99
CA ASP A 338 18.01 -10.24 -20.23
C ASP A 338 18.00 -11.09 -18.95
N PHE A 339 18.75 -10.66 -17.92
CA PHE A 339 18.82 -11.31 -16.62
C PHE A 339 17.90 -10.68 -15.58
N VAL A 340 17.19 -9.60 -15.92
CA VAL A 340 16.13 -9.04 -15.08
C VAL A 340 14.87 -9.90 -15.19
N ASP A 341 14.28 -10.21 -14.03
CA ASP A 341 13.07 -11.02 -13.93
C ASP A 341 11.92 -10.46 -14.79
N GLU A 342 11.21 -11.37 -15.46
CA GLU A 342 10.15 -11.05 -16.44
C GLU A 342 9.07 -10.13 -15.89
N CYS A 343 8.82 -10.14 -14.57
CA CYS A 343 7.81 -9.29 -13.95
C CYS A 343 8.10 -7.78 -14.09
N TYR A 344 9.35 -7.41 -14.42
CA TYR A 344 9.78 -6.02 -14.61
C TYR A 344 9.78 -5.56 -16.07
N HIS A 345 9.54 -6.47 -17.03
CA HIS A 345 9.55 -6.15 -18.45
C HIS A 345 8.32 -5.34 -18.85
N LYS A 346 8.51 -4.47 -19.85
CA LYS A 346 7.45 -3.65 -20.45
C LYS A 346 6.27 -4.52 -20.91
N VAL A 347 6.57 -5.64 -21.56
CA VAL A 347 5.57 -6.58 -22.10
C VAL A 347 4.68 -7.11 -20.99
N THR A 348 5.26 -7.65 -19.93
CA THR A 348 4.54 -8.16 -18.75
C THR A 348 3.73 -7.08 -18.07
N ASN A 349 4.28 -5.87 -17.87
CA ASN A 349 3.54 -4.77 -17.26
C ASN A 349 2.35 -4.31 -18.12
N SER A 350 2.48 -4.37 -19.44
CA SER A 350 1.37 -4.03 -20.36
C SER A 350 0.21 -5.01 -20.23
N MET A 351 0.48 -6.30 -19.99
CA MET A 351 -0.56 -7.30 -19.69
C MET A 351 -1.33 -6.96 -18.41
N ALA A 352 -0.68 -6.34 -17.41
CA ALA A 352 -1.34 -5.96 -16.17
C ALA A 352 -2.44 -4.90 -16.35
N TYR A 353 -2.32 -4.06 -17.36
CA TYR A 353 -3.26 -2.98 -17.67
C TYR A 353 -4.09 -3.23 -18.94
N ALA A 354 -3.94 -4.40 -19.57
CA ALA A 354 -4.75 -4.79 -20.72
C ALA A 354 -6.26 -4.89 -20.41
N PRO A 355 -6.69 -5.43 -19.25
CA PRO A 355 -8.11 -5.51 -18.93
C PRO A 355 -8.73 -4.13 -18.69
N MET A 356 -9.91 -3.90 -19.26
CA MET A 356 -10.63 -2.64 -19.09
C MET A 356 -11.67 -2.74 -17.96
N ILE A 357 -11.76 -1.67 -17.16
CA ILE A 357 -12.88 -1.47 -16.23
C ILE A 357 -13.95 -0.69 -16.98
N TYR A 358 -15.09 -1.32 -17.26
CA TYR A 358 -16.17 -0.75 -18.04
C TYR A 358 -17.03 0.21 -17.20
N SER A 359 -17.64 1.19 -17.88
CA SER A 359 -18.73 1.98 -17.31
C SER A 359 -19.95 1.12 -17.01
N ILE A 360 -20.61 1.40 -15.89
CA ILE A 360 -21.87 0.75 -15.53
C ILE A 360 -23.11 1.59 -15.89
N GLY A 361 -22.91 2.77 -16.47
CA GLY A 361 -24.00 3.70 -16.81
C GLY A 361 -24.60 4.42 -15.60
N ASP A 362 -25.57 5.29 -15.87
CA ASP A 362 -26.32 6.02 -14.84
C ASP A 362 -27.24 5.09 -14.03
N PRO A 363 -27.43 5.33 -12.71
CA PRO A 363 -28.34 4.54 -11.89
C PRO A 363 -29.75 4.36 -12.45
N THR A 364 -30.26 5.33 -13.23
CA THR A 364 -31.56 5.25 -13.90
C THR A 364 -31.65 4.12 -14.93
N ASN A 365 -30.51 3.63 -15.44
CA ASN A 365 -30.43 2.58 -16.45
C ASN A 365 -30.00 1.21 -15.89
N TRP A 366 -29.84 1.08 -14.58
CA TRP A 366 -29.45 -0.21 -13.99
C TRP A 366 -30.66 -1.15 -13.97
N ALA A 367 -30.47 -2.34 -14.54
CA ALA A 367 -31.49 -3.40 -14.48
C ALA A 367 -31.80 -3.75 -13.02
N ALA A 368 -33.08 -3.91 -12.71
CA ALA A 368 -33.52 -4.34 -11.40
C ALA A 368 -33.01 -5.75 -11.11
N SER A 369 -32.35 -5.90 -9.97
CA SER A 369 -31.81 -7.19 -9.52
C SER A 369 -32.88 -8.21 -9.10
N GLY A 370 -34.14 -7.78 -8.95
CA GLY A 370 -35.23 -8.58 -8.36
C GLY A 370 -35.09 -8.82 -6.85
N CYS A 371 -34.00 -8.35 -6.22
CA CYS A 371 -33.78 -8.50 -4.79
C CYS A 371 -34.51 -7.43 -3.97
N LYS A 372 -34.96 -7.80 -2.76
CA LYS A 372 -35.57 -6.83 -1.82
C LYS A 372 -34.60 -5.70 -1.48
N PRO A 373 -35.07 -4.44 -1.34
CA PRO A 373 -34.24 -3.32 -0.92
C PRO A 373 -33.52 -3.61 0.41
N VAL A 374 -32.27 -3.15 0.50
CA VAL A 374 -31.43 -3.30 1.68
C VAL A 374 -31.45 -2.00 2.46
N GLY A 375 -31.74 -2.07 3.75
CA GLY A 375 -31.69 -0.94 4.67
C GLY A 375 -30.25 -0.47 4.94
N PRO A 376 -30.07 0.74 5.49
CA PRO A 376 -28.76 1.23 5.86
C PRO A 376 -28.11 0.33 6.93
N PRO A 377 -26.77 0.33 7.04
CA PRO A 377 -26.11 -0.33 8.16
C PRO A 377 -26.54 0.31 9.50
N PRO A 378 -26.46 -0.43 10.62
CA PRO A 378 -26.74 0.12 11.94
C PRO A 378 -25.85 1.34 12.22
N TYR A 379 -26.45 2.42 12.70
CA TYR A 379 -25.70 3.62 13.06
C TYR A 379 -24.84 3.36 14.30
N ARG A 380 -23.51 3.52 14.17
CA ARG A 380 -22.56 3.44 15.28
C ARG A 380 -21.93 4.81 15.53
N LYS A 381 -22.18 5.40 16.70
CA LYS A 381 -21.59 6.68 17.09
C LYS A 381 -20.17 6.46 17.62
N ALA A 382 -19.15 6.76 16.80
CA ALA A 382 -17.76 6.69 17.27
C ALA A 382 -17.45 7.86 18.23
N PRO A 383 -16.72 7.65 19.35
CA PRO A 383 -16.32 8.74 20.23
C PRO A 383 -15.33 9.68 19.53
N GLY A 384 -15.62 10.99 19.56
CA GLY A 384 -14.72 12.05 19.08
C GLY A 384 -14.89 12.44 17.61
N ARG A 385 -14.26 13.56 17.21
CA ARG A 385 -14.34 14.09 15.83
C ARG A 385 -13.57 13.18 14.84
N PRO A 386 -14.17 12.77 13.71
CA PRO A 386 -13.47 12.02 12.67
C PRO A 386 -12.23 12.78 12.17
N LYS A 387 -11.06 12.15 12.25
CA LYS A 387 -9.80 12.74 11.77
C LYS A 387 -9.65 12.50 10.27
N LYS A 388 -9.33 13.56 9.51
CA LYS A 388 -9.20 13.46 8.05
C LYS A 388 -7.95 12.72 7.59
N ALA A 389 -6.88 12.73 8.38
CA ALA A 389 -5.64 12.01 8.11
C ALA A 389 -5.20 11.25 9.37
N ARG A 390 -4.39 10.20 9.17
CA ARG A 390 -3.69 9.53 10.27
C ARG A 390 -2.82 10.55 11.00
N LYS A 391 -2.73 10.44 12.33
CA LYS A 391 -1.69 11.16 13.07
C LYS A 391 -0.34 10.57 12.69
N LYS A 392 0.51 11.39 12.09
CA LYS A 392 1.90 11.04 11.82
C LYS A 392 2.64 10.86 13.15
N GLY A 393 3.43 9.80 13.27
CA GLY A 393 4.37 9.64 14.40
C GLY A 393 5.44 10.73 14.38
N GLN A 394 6.07 11.00 15.53
CA GLN A 394 7.16 11.99 15.64
C GLN A 394 8.34 11.72 14.68
N ASP A 395 8.53 10.45 14.30
CA ASP A 395 9.56 9.99 13.37
C ASP A 395 9.18 10.09 11.88
N GLU A 396 7.95 10.50 11.53
CA GLU A 396 7.51 10.59 10.14
C GLU A 396 7.87 11.95 9.53
N THR A 397 8.55 11.95 8.38
CA THR A 397 8.87 13.17 7.64
C THR A 397 7.59 13.97 7.33
N PRO A 398 7.56 15.27 7.67
CA PRO A 398 6.48 16.15 7.23
C PRO A 398 6.40 16.11 5.70
N SER A 399 5.18 16.14 5.16
CA SER A 399 5.04 16.37 3.72
C SER A 399 5.50 17.82 3.47
N GLY A 400 6.33 18.03 2.45
CA GLY A 400 6.84 19.36 2.09
C GLY A 400 5.71 20.38 2.12
N ASN A 401 5.94 21.49 2.85
CA ASN A 401 4.99 22.57 3.21
C ASN A 401 4.37 22.51 4.62
N ALA A 402 4.95 21.77 5.57
CA ALA A 402 4.63 21.98 6.97
C ALA A 402 5.33 23.25 7.49
N VAL A 403 4.67 24.40 7.38
CA VAL A 403 5.11 25.62 8.07
C VAL A 403 5.15 25.32 9.57
N ASN A 404 6.32 25.54 10.16
CA ASN A 404 6.60 25.27 11.56
C ASN A 404 5.61 26.07 12.42
N ARG A 405 4.59 25.39 13.00
CA ARG A 405 3.51 26.03 13.78
C ARG A 405 3.98 26.65 15.10
N LYS A 406 5.28 26.69 15.37
CA LYS A 406 5.85 27.22 16.60
C LYS A 406 5.84 28.76 16.68
N ASN A 407 5.69 29.49 15.58
CA ASN A 407 5.81 30.97 15.58
C ASN A 407 4.60 31.75 15.05
N ASN A 408 3.40 31.17 14.94
CA ASN A 408 2.22 31.98 14.60
C ASN A 408 1.66 32.66 15.86
N ILE A 409 2.17 33.86 16.13
CA ILE A 409 1.60 34.76 17.12
C ILE A 409 0.23 35.23 16.60
N VAL A 410 -0.85 34.69 17.16
CA VAL A 410 -2.22 34.98 16.73
C VAL A 410 -2.62 36.36 17.25
N ARG A 411 -2.91 37.31 16.34
CA ARG A 411 -3.51 38.63 16.66
C ARG A 411 -5.03 38.53 16.61
N ARG A 412 -5.73 38.81 17.71
CA ARG A 412 -7.19 38.62 17.78
C ARG A 412 -7.96 39.88 17.35
N LYS A 413 -9.05 39.74 16.58
CA LYS A 413 -9.86 40.89 16.13
C LYS A 413 -10.51 41.71 17.26
N ASN A 414 -10.99 41.08 18.34
CA ASN A 414 -11.72 41.82 19.40
C ASN A 414 -10.84 42.66 20.34
N CYS A 415 -9.63 42.21 20.70
CA CYS A 415 -8.74 42.94 21.62
C CYS A 415 -7.42 43.39 20.95
N LYS A 416 -7.17 42.96 19.71
CA LYS A 416 -5.99 43.28 18.87
C LYS A 416 -4.63 42.89 19.49
N ASN A 417 -4.61 42.25 20.65
CA ASN A 417 -3.42 41.75 21.35
C ASN A 417 -2.99 40.36 20.87
N LEU A 418 -1.70 40.08 21.09
CA LEU A 418 -1.00 38.86 20.70
C LEU A 418 -0.88 37.88 21.89
N GLY A 419 -0.71 36.59 21.62
CA GLY A 419 -0.21 35.62 22.62
C GLY A 419 -1.24 34.82 23.43
N HIS A 420 -2.54 34.92 23.15
CA HIS A 420 -3.56 34.13 23.84
C HIS A 420 -4.74 33.74 22.92
N ASN A 421 -5.51 32.72 23.31
CA ASN A 421 -6.64 32.23 22.50
C ASN A 421 -7.99 32.79 23.00
N THR A 422 -9.04 32.61 22.21
CA THR A 422 -10.40 33.15 22.48
C THR A 422 -10.96 32.69 23.84
N ARG A 423 -10.63 31.48 24.29
CA ARG A 423 -11.11 30.93 25.57
C ARG A 423 -10.40 31.53 26.78
N SER A 424 -9.20 32.07 26.59
CA SER A 424 -8.39 32.70 27.65
C SER A 424 -8.37 34.23 27.57
N CYS A 425 -9.17 34.83 26.68
CA CYS A 425 -9.25 36.27 26.47
C CYS A 425 -10.14 36.91 27.54
N LYS A 426 -9.54 37.71 28.44
CA LYS A 426 -10.26 38.38 29.56
C LYS A 426 -10.79 39.78 29.22
N SER A 427 -10.53 40.28 28.01
CA SER A 427 -10.92 41.65 27.60
C SER A 427 -12.33 41.69 27.02
N ALA A 428 -13.09 42.75 27.33
CA ALA A 428 -14.40 43.04 26.72
C ALA A 428 -14.28 43.30 25.20
N PRO A 429 -15.33 43.04 24.39
CA PRO A 429 -15.32 43.32 22.95
C PRO A 429 -15.24 44.83 22.69
N VAL A 430 -14.34 45.27 21.81
CA VAL A 430 -14.34 46.66 21.31
C VAL A 430 -15.49 46.82 20.31
N ILE A 431 -16.42 47.73 20.59
CA ILE A 431 -17.48 48.14 19.66
C ILE A 431 -16.84 49.16 18.70
N GLU A 432 -16.80 48.85 17.40
CA GLU A 432 -16.39 49.83 16.39
C GLU A 432 -17.60 50.71 16.03
N GLU A 433 -17.47 52.04 16.22
CA GLU A 433 -18.49 53.02 15.81
C GLU A 433 -18.66 52.99 14.28
N VAL A 434 -19.91 52.86 13.84
CA VAL A 434 -20.31 52.93 12.43
C VAL A 434 -20.15 54.38 11.96
N ARG A 435 -19.25 54.62 11.00
CA ARG A 435 -19.13 55.92 10.33
C ARG A 435 -20.22 56.06 9.26
N GLU A 436 -21.09 57.05 9.42
CA GLU A 436 -22.00 57.56 8.39
C GLU A 436 -21.25 58.41 7.34
N GLY A 437 -21.72 58.36 6.09
CA GLY A 437 -21.44 59.34 5.02
C GLY A 437 -21.38 58.69 3.63
N SER A 438 -21.95 59.20 2.54
CA SER A 438 -22.75 60.41 2.27
C SER A 438 -23.42 60.20 0.88
N ARG A 439 -24.56 60.84 0.67
CA ARG A 439 -25.41 60.78 -0.55
C ARG A 439 -24.71 61.30 -1.82
N GLY A 440 -24.96 60.60 -2.94
CA GLY A 440 -25.54 61.15 -4.19
C GLY A 440 -24.69 62.06 -5.11
N LYS A 441 -24.52 61.62 -6.36
CA LYS A 441 -24.63 62.49 -7.55
C LYS A 441 -25.39 61.75 -8.67
N VAL A 442 -26.46 62.42 -9.13
CA VAL A 442 -27.31 62.08 -10.28
C VAL A 442 -26.79 62.83 -11.51
N GLY A 443 -27.04 62.27 -12.70
CA GLY A 443 -26.96 62.91 -14.02
C GLY A 443 -26.59 61.86 -15.08
N ASP A 444 -27.53 61.17 -15.71
CA ASP A 444 -28.43 61.55 -16.82
C ASP A 444 -27.95 60.94 -18.15
N LEU A 445 -28.80 60.14 -18.80
CA LEU A 445 -29.25 60.33 -20.20
C LEU A 445 -30.03 59.11 -20.72
N ARG A 446 -31.35 59.36 -20.85
CA ARG A 446 -32.40 58.72 -21.66
C ARG A 446 -32.90 57.32 -21.32
#